data_AF-A0A4Y7WDX4-F1
#
_entry.id   AF-A0A4Y7WDX4-F1
#
_cell.length_a   1.000
_cell.length_b   1.000
_cell.length_c   1.000
_cell.angle_alpha   90.00
_cell.angle_beta   90.00
_cell.angle_gamma   90.00
#
_symmetry.space_group_name_H-M   'P 1'
#
loop_
_entity.id
_entity.type
_entity.pdbx_description
1 polymer ?
#
loop_
_entity_poly.entity_id
_entity_poly.type
_entity_poly.pdbx_seq_one_letter_code
_entity_poly.pdbx_strand_id
1 'polypeptide(L)'
;MELNDLKRRMNKSLEEHSKDDFYRYALKDAIDYVQTKCHQDFKNSEGIITLPGGVKRAVVKLVKLAEQKPNVQAISISGAVSESYFSSSDYDVVKFDLKPYIKAVFF
;
A
#
# COMPACT_ATOMS: atom_id res chain seq x y z
N MET A 1 -3.33 -7.97 4.45
CA MET A 1 -2.26 -7.83 5.46
C MET A 1 -2.84 -6.97 6.56
N GLU A 2 -2.73 -7.42 7.80
CA GLU A 2 -3.35 -6.73 8.94
C GLU A 2 -2.45 -5.65 9.54
N LEU A 3 -3.06 -4.72 10.29
CA LEU A 3 -2.36 -3.64 10.99
C LEU A 3 -1.23 -4.16 11.90
N ASN A 4 -1.47 -5.26 12.63
CA ASN A 4 -0.46 -5.85 13.51
C ASN A 4 0.74 -6.45 12.73
N ASP A 5 0.52 -7.03 11.55
CA ASP A 5 1.60 -7.51 10.66
C ASP A 5 2.43 -6.31 10.15
N LEU A 6 1.76 -5.21 9.78
CA LEU A 6 2.42 -3.95 9.42
C LEU A 6 3.28 -3.39 10.56
N LYS A 7 2.72 -3.23 11.77
CA LYS A 7 3.44 -2.70 12.94
C LYS A 7 4.68 -3.54 13.26
N ARG A 8 4.56 -4.87 13.23
CA ARG A 8 5.71 -5.80 13.41
C ARG A 8 6.78 -5.57 12.35
N ARG A 9 6.40 -5.48 11.06
CA ARG A 9 7.34 -5.24 9.95
C ARG A 9 8.01 -3.86 10.02
N MET A 10 7.36 -2.89 10.65
CA MET A 10 7.90 -1.55 10.89
C MET A 10 8.68 -1.44 12.21
N ASN A 11 8.78 -2.52 12.99
CA ASN A 11 9.37 -2.53 14.34
C ASN A 11 8.72 -1.49 15.27
N LYS A 12 7.39 -1.36 15.21
CA LYS A 12 6.59 -0.49 16.09
C LYS A 12 5.96 -1.32 17.20
N SER A 13 5.70 -0.70 18.35
CA SER A 13 4.99 -1.34 19.47
C SER A 13 3.56 -1.70 19.06
N LEU A 14 3.09 -2.88 19.50
CA LEU A 14 1.70 -3.30 19.28
C LEU A 14 0.73 -2.61 20.25
N GLU A 15 1.21 -2.27 21.44
CA GLU A 15 0.46 -1.60 22.51
C GLU A 15 0.36 -0.07 22.30
N GLU A 16 1.16 0.48 21.40
CA GLU A 16 1.07 1.90 21.05
C GLU A 16 -0.03 2.10 20.00
N HIS A 17 -1.08 2.84 20.38
CA HIS A 17 -2.25 3.10 19.54
C HIS A 17 -2.34 4.53 19.00
N SER A 18 -1.38 5.40 19.34
CA SER A 18 -1.37 6.84 19.04
C SER A 18 -1.53 7.17 17.55
N LYS A 19 -1.12 6.26 16.66
CA LYS A 19 -1.14 6.42 15.19
C LYS A 19 -1.89 5.30 14.47
N ASP A 20 -2.74 4.55 15.18
CA ASP A 20 -3.40 3.38 14.58
C ASP A 20 -4.31 3.75 13.42
N ASP A 21 -5.06 4.85 13.54
CA ASP A 21 -5.90 5.34 12.46
C ASP A 21 -5.08 5.72 11.24
N PHE A 22 -3.98 6.47 11.45
CA PHE A 22 -3.04 6.79 10.38
C PHE A 22 -2.52 5.54 9.68
N TYR A 23 -2.04 4.55 10.44
CA TYR A 23 -1.53 3.31 9.84
C TYR A 23 -2.61 2.50 9.14
N ARG A 24 -3.87 2.54 9.61
CA ARG A 24 -5.00 1.87 8.93
C ARG A 24 -5.26 2.49 7.56
N TYR A 25 -5.36 3.83 7.49
CA TYR A 25 -5.57 4.53 6.23
C TYR A 25 -4.38 4.36 5.29
N ALA A 26 -3.16 4.60 5.77
CA ALA A 26 -1.94 4.44 4.97
C ALA A 26 -1.77 2.99 4.47
N LEU A 27 -2.12 1.99 5.28
CA LEU A 27 -2.08 0.59 4.86
C LEU A 27 -3.10 0.29 3.76
N LYS A 28 -4.33 0.79 3.91
CA LYS A 28 -5.38 0.62 2.90
C LYS A 28 -4.95 1.23 1.56
N ASP A 29 -4.48 2.46 1.59
CA ASP A 29 -4.05 3.19 0.39
C ASP A 29 -2.82 2.55 -0.26
N ALA A 30 -1.89 2.03 0.56
CA ALA A 30 -0.71 1.35 0.05
C ALA A 30 -1.07 0.03 -0.63
N ILE A 31 -2.06 -0.71 -0.11
CA ILE A 31 -2.59 -1.93 -0.73
C ILE A 31 -3.29 -1.61 -2.05
N ASP A 32 -4.14 -0.60 -2.08
CA ASP A 32 -4.83 -0.16 -3.29
C ASP A 32 -3.84 0.31 -4.38
N TYR A 33 -2.81 1.07 -3.97
CA TYR A 33 -1.75 1.51 -4.86
C TYR A 33 -0.99 0.33 -5.48
N VAL A 34 -0.59 -0.68 -4.69
CA VAL A 34 0.10 -1.85 -5.25
C VAL A 34 -0.82 -2.73 -6.10
N GLN A 35 -2.10 -2.84 -5.77
CA GLN A 35 -3.08 -3.57 -6.58
C GLN A 35 -3.25 -2.92 -7.96
N THR A 36 -3.37 -1.59 -7.97
CA THR A 36 -3.45 -0.79 -9.20
C THR A 36 -2.19 -0.93 -10.04
N LYS A 37 -1.00 -0.82 -9.43
CA LYS A 37 0.28 -0.92 -10.17
C LYS A 37 0.56 -2.33 -10.68
N CYS A 38 0.15 -3.37 -9.96
CA CYS A 38 0.36 -4.75 -10.38
C CYS A 38 -0.75 -5.29 -11.28
N HIS A 39 -1.86 -4.56 -11.45
CA HIS A 39 -3.08 -5.01 -12.11
C HIS A 39 -3.57 -6.35 -11.55
N GLN A 40 -3.51 -6.48 -10.22
CA GLN A 40 -3.84 -7.70 -9.51
C GLN A 40 -4.43 -7.37 -8.14
N ASP A 41 -5.56 -7.98 -7.80
CA ASP A 41 -6.27 -7.79 -6.53
C ASP A 41 -5.64 -8.57 -5.35
N PHE A 42 -4.74 -9.52 -5.64
CA PHE A 42 -4.07 -10.39 -4.68
C PHE A 42 -5.06 -11.15 -3.77
N LYS A 43 -6.24 -11.51 -4.29
CA LYS A 43 -7.21 -12.32 -3.55
C LYS A 43 -6.96 -13.81 -3.79
N ASN A 44 -7.18 -14.63 -2.76
CA ASN A 44 -7.24 -16.08 -2.89
C ASN A 44 -8.62 -16.51 -3.44
N SER A 45 -8.85 -17.82 -3.60
CA SER A 45 -10.13 -18.39 -4.06
C SER A 45 -11.34 -18.07 -3.16
N GLU A 46 -11.10 -17.63 -1.92
CA GLU A 46 -12.12 -17.24 -0.95
C GLU A 46 -12.37 -15.72 -0.94
N GLY A 47 -11.71 -14.96 -1.82
CA GLY A 47 -11.81 -13.50 -1.89
C GLY A 47 -10.96 -12.76 -0.85
N ILE A 48 -10.10 -13.46 -0.10
CA ILE A 48 -9.28 -12.89 0.97
C ILE A 48 -7.96 -12.38 0.40
N ILE A 49 -7.63 -11.11 0.70
CA ILE A 49 -6.38 -10.47 0.26
C ILE A 49 -5.17 -11.16 0.89
N THR A 50 -4.42 -11.88 0.06
CA THR A 50 -3.20 -12.61 0.41
C THR A 50 -2.02 -12.04 -0.38
N LEU A 51 -1.33 -11.07 0.24
CA LEU A 51 -0.18 -10.41 -0.38
C LEU A 51 1.07 -11.32 -0.32
N PRO A 52 1.78 -11.54 -1.44
CA PRO A 52 3.05 -12.24 -1.44
C PRO A 52 4.16 -11.42 -0.76
N GLY A 53 5.27 -12.07 -0.39
CA GLY A 53 6.32 -11.46 0.42
C GLY A 53 6.90 -10.15 -0.14
N GLY A 54 7.15 -10.08 -1.45
CA GLY A 54 7.62 -8.86 -2.11
C GLY A 54 6.61 -7.71 -2.04
N VAL A 55 5.33 -8.00 -2.28
CA VAL A 55 4.25 -7.02 -2.18
C VAL A 55 4.07 -6.53 -0.74
N LYS A 56 4.16 -7.41 0.26
CA LYS A 56 4.15 -6.99 1.68
C LYS A 56 5.30 -6.02 1.99
N ARG A 57 6.50 -6.26 1.44
CA ARG A 57 7.65 -5.36 1.61
C ARG A 57 7.41 -4.01 0.94
N ALA A 58 6.84 -4.00 -0.27
CA ALA A 58 6.47 -2.78 -0.97
C ALA A 58 5.47 -1.95 -0.15
N VAL A 59 4.40 -2.58 0.36
CA VAL A 59 3.39 -1.90 1.20
C VAL A 59 4.03 -1.28 2.45
N VAL A 60 4.93 -1.98 3.14
CA VAL A 60 5.64 -1.43 4.31
C VAL A 60 6.48 -0.21 3.94
N LYS A 61 7.17 -0.23 2.79
CA LYS A 61 7.94 0.93 2.31
C LYS A 61 7.06 2.12 1.99
N LEU A 62 5.89 1.91 1.38
CA LEU A 62 4.92 2.96 1.11
C LEU A 62 4.39 3.57 2.40
N VAL A 63 3.98 2.76 3.38
CA VAL A 63 3.53 3.30 4.68
C VAL A 63 4.64 4.09 5.39
N LYS A 64 5.89 3.63 5.33
CA LYS A 64 7.04 4.41 5.84
C LYS A 64 7.22 5.74 5.10
N LEU A 65 6.97 5.75 3.79
CA LEU A 65 7.02 6.97 2.99
C LEU A 65 5.90 7.94 3.38
N ALA A 66 4.70 7.43 3.66
CA ALA A 66 3.59 8.24 4.17
C ALA A 66 3.91 8.83 5.56
N GLU A 67 4.60 8.12 6.44
CA GLU A 67 5.06 8.71 7.73
C GLU A 67 6.02 9.89 7.52
N GLN A 68 6.81 9.88 6.43
CA GLN A 68 7.79 10.91 6.12
C GLN A 68 7.21 12.07 5.31
N LYS A 69 6.05 11.87 4.67
CA LYS A 69 5.37 12.86 3.84
C LYS A 69 4.11 13.36 4.56
N PRO A 70 4.10 14.59 5.08
CA PRO A 70 2.95 15.10 5.84
C PRO A 70 1.70 15.39 4.99
N ASN A 71 1.78 15.34 3.65
CA ASN A 71 0.71 15.78 2.76
C ASN A 71 0.02 14.59 2.07
N VAL A 72 -1.30 14.45 2.28
CA VAL A 72 -2.18 13.60 1.47
C VAL A 72 -2.30 14.21 0.08
N GLN A 73 -2.07 13.43 -0.98
CA GLN A 73 -2.29 13.90 -2.34
C GLN A 73 -3.74 13.59 -2.74
N ALA A 74 -4.56 14.62 -2.95
CA ALA A 74 -5.87 14.42 -3.54
C ALA A 74 -5.70 14.11 -5.04
N ILE A 75 -6.08 12.90 -5.47
CA ILE A 75 -6.12 12.55 -6.90
C ILE A 75 -7.60 12.59 -7.33
N SER A 76 -7.95 13.62 -8.10
CA SER A 76 -9.27 13.70 -8.74
C SER A 76 -9.30 12.77 -9.94
N ILE A 77 -9.98 11.63 -9.81
CA ILE A 77 -10.22 10.73 -10.94
C ILE A 77 -11.70 10.90 -11.32
N SER A 78 -11.95 11.68 -12.37
CA SER A 78 -13.24 11.73 -13.09
C SER A 78 -14.50 11.85 -12.21
N GLY A 79 -14.54 12.84 -11.31
CA GLY A 79 -15.75 13.18 -10.53
C GLY A 79 -15.86 12.56 -9.14
N ALA A 80 -14.97 11.64 -8.77
CA ALA A 80 -14.79 11.19 -7.39
C ALA A 80 -13.43 11.67 -6.88
N VAL A 81 -13.42 12.40 -5.75
CA VAL A 81 -12.18 12.74 -5.06
C VAL A 81 -11.70 11.47 -4.36
N SER A 82 -10.60 10.88 -4.84
CA SER A 82 -9.90 9.81 -4.14
C SER A 82 -8.64 10.42 -3.53
N GLU A 83 -8.62 10.47 -2.20
CA GLU A 83 -7.45 10.91 -1.46
C GLU A 83 -6.47 9.72 -1.36
N SER A 84 -5.22 9.90 -1.78
CA SER A 84 -4.18 8.89 -1.64
C SER A 84 -2.89 9.52 -1.13
N TYR A 85 -2.21 8.85 -0.22
CA TYR A 85 -0.87 9.26 0.21
C TYR A 85 0.21 9.05 -0.88
N PHE A 86 -0.12 8.35 -1.97
CA PHE A 86 0.84 7.86 -2.95
C PHE A 86 0.55 8.36 -4.36
N SER A 87 1.61 8.71 -5.06
CA SER A 87 1.62 9.21 -6.43
C SER A 87 2.52 8.35 -7.30
N SER A 88 2.44 8.52 -8.62
CA SER A 88 3.27 7.73 -9.55
C SER A 88 4.77 7.87 -9.32
N SER A 89 5.26 8.97 -8.75
CA SER A 89 6.68 9.15 -8.39
C SER A 89 7.12 8.29 -7.20
N ASP A 90 6.19 7.87 -6.34
CA ASP A 90 6.46 6.98 -5.20
C ASP A 90 6.73 5.54 -5.63
N TYR A 91 6.38 5.20 -6.88
CA TYR A 91 6.65 3.89 -7.45
C TYR A 91 8.14 3.53 -7.43
N ASP A 92 9.05 4.49 -7.60
CA ASP A 92 10.49 4.22 -7.66
C ASP A 92 11.04 3.56 -6.38
N VAL A 93 10.40 3.82 -5.23
CA VAL A 93 10.78 3.24 -3.92
C VAL A 93 10.48 1.74 -3.86
N VAL A 94 9.47 1.29 -4.61
CA VAL A 94 8.92 -0.07 -4.55
C VAL A 94 9.02 -0.85 -5.85
N LYS A 95 9.49 -0.22 -6.94
CA LYS A 95 9.49 -0.82 -8.28
C LYS A 95 10.13 -2.19 -8.35
N PHE A 96 11.25 -2.41 -7.65
CA PHE A 96 11.95 -3.70 -7.68
C PHE A 96 11.21 -4.78 -6.89
N ASP A 97 10.50 -4.40 -5.83
CA ASP A 97 9.69 -5.34 -5.04
C ASP A 97 8.41 -5.74 -5.81
N LEU A 98 7.87 -4.82 -6.63
CA LEU A 98 6.63 -5.04 -7.40
C LEU A 98 6.87 -5.66 -8.78
N LYS A 99 8.03 -5.43 -9.41
CA LYS A 99 8.36 -5.88 -10.78
C LYS A 99 7.96 -7.33 -11.07
N PRO A 100 8.18 -8.33 -10.19
CA PRO A 100 7.79 -9.72 -10.47
C PRO A 100 6.28 -9.98 -10.51
N TYR A 101 5.48 -9.07 -9.95
CA TYR A 101 4.03 -9.22 -9.76
C TYR A 101 3.21 -8.36 -10.71
N ILE A 102 3.85 -7.50 -11.51
CA ILE A 102 3.15 -6.66 -12.48
C ILE A 102 2.72 -7.54 -13.65
N LYS A 103 1.40 -7.69 -13.80
CA LYS A 103 0.83 -8.35 -14.97
C LYS A 103 0.89 -7.43 -16.17
N ALA A 104 1.32 -7.97 -17.32
CA ALA A 104 1.19 -7.27 -18.59
C ALA A 104 -0.30 -7.07 -18.88
N VAL A 105 -0.71 -5.82 -19.06
CA VAL A 105 -2.04 -5.48 -19.54
C VAL A 105 -1.96 -5.39 -21.05
N PHE A 106 -2.58 -6.34 -21.73
CA PHE A 106 -2.79 -6.27 -23.16
C PHE A 106 -4.11 -5.52 -23.38
N PHE A 107 -4.02 -4.38 -24.06
CA PHE A 107 -5.16 -3.54 -24.45
C PHE A 107 -5.62 -3.91 -25.86
#